data_AF-A0A821QR45-F1
#
_entry.id   AF-A0A821QR45-F1
#
_cell.length_a   1.000
_cell.length_b   1.000
_cell.length_c   1.000
_cell.angle_alpha   90.00
_cell.angle_beta   90.00
_cell.angle_gamma   90.00
#
_symmetry.space_group_name_H-M   'P 1'
#
loop_
_entity.id
_entity.type
_entity.pdbx_description
1 polymer ?
#
loop_
_entity_poly.entity_id
_entity_poly.type
_entity_poly.pdbx_seq_one_letter_code
_entity_poly.pdbx_strand_id
1 'polypeptide(L)' 'MFEQALDLFEHVNLVKNDAMYTMAFNVCAKLGNDRAIKIGNKLLDELPDNCK' A
#
# COMPACT_ATOMS: atom_id res chain seq x y z
N MET A 1 -1.40 -15.14 -4.77
CA MET A 1 -2.53 -14.59 -3.99
C MET A 1 -2.28 -13.14 -3.57
N PHE A 2 -1.09 -12.76 -3.07
CA PHE A 2 -0.81 -11.35 -2.72
C PHE A 2 -0.60 -10.41 -3.92
N GLU A 3 -0.19 -10.93 -5.08
CA GLU A 3 -0.02 -10.09 -6.29
C GLU A 3 -1.33 -9.50 -6.79
N GLN A 4 -2.44 -10.23 -6.72
CA GLN A 4 -3.78 -9.70 -7.04
C GLN A 4 -4.22 -8.60 -6.07
N ALA A 5 -3.74 -8.63 -4.82
CA ALA A 5 -3.99 -7.56 -3.86
C ALA A 5 -3.19 -6.29 -4.22
N LEU A 6 -1.96 -6.44 -4.75
CA LEU A 6 -1.19 -5.31 -5.29
C LEU A 6 -1.90 -4.67 -6.50
N ASP A 7 -2.45 -5.47 -7.41
CA ASP A 7 -3.22 -4.95 -8.55
C ASP A 7 -4.41 -4.11 -8.08
N LEU A 8 -5.07 -4.54 -6.99
CA LEU A 8 -6.18 -3.85 -6.35
C LEU A 8 -5.74 -2.53 -5.72
N PHE A 9 -4.60 -2.50 -5.04
CA PHE A 9 -4.04 -1.26 -4.47
C PHE A 9 -3.55 -0.27 -5.53
N GLU A 10 -3.16 -0.75 -6.72
CA GLU A 10 -2.77 0.13 -7.83
C GLU A 10 -3.98 0.75 -8.56
N HIS A 11 -5.12 0.04 -8.63
CA HIS A 11 -6.30 0.49 -9.38
C HIS A 11 -7.37 1.15 -8.51
N VAL A 12 -7.43 0.83 -7.22
CA VAL A 12 -8.38 1.44 -6.31
C VAL A 12 -7.73 2.66 -5.69
N ASN A 13 -8.36 3.82 -5.87
CA ASN A 13 -8.02 5.02 -5.12
C ASN A 13 -8.31 4.71 -3.65
N LEU A 14 -7.27 4.33 -2.89
CA LEU A 14 -7.40 3.87 -1.52
C LEU A 14 -7.87 5.06 -0.69
N VAL A 15 -9.19 5.11 -0.49
CA VAL A 15 -9.82 6.05 0.43
C VAL A 15 -9.04 5.99 1.73
N LYS A 16 -8.62 7.17 2.22
CA LYS A 16 -7.85 7.39 3.45
C LYS A 16 -8.53 6.75 4.66
N ASN A 17 -8.38 5.43 4.74
CA ASN A 17 -8.89 4.57 5.77
C ASN A 17 -7.69 3.82 6.30
N ASP A 18 -7.33 4.10 7.55
CA ASP A 18 -6.14 3.55 8.21
C ASP A 18 -6.09 2.02 8.13
N ALA A 19 -7.24 1.34 8.10
CA ALA A 19 -7.31 -0.11 7.94
C ALA A 19 -6.81 -0.58 6.55
N MET A 20 -7.15 0.15 5.49
CA MET A 20 -6.71 -0.16 4.12
C MET A 20 -5.23 0.08 3.95
N TYR A 21 -4.71 1.19 4.49
CA TYR A 21 -3.27 1.47 4.48
C TYR A 21 -2.50 0.41 5.27
N THR A 22 -2.97 0.04 6.47
CA THR A 22 -2.35 -1.01 7.28
C THR A 22 -2.31 -2.35 6.54
N MET A 23 -3.40 -2.73 5.87
CA MET A 23 -3.44 -3.95 5.07
C MET A 23 -2.48 -3.87 3.88
N ALA A 24 -2.44 -2.74 3.17
CA ALA A 24 -1.56 -2.55 2.03
C ALA A 24 -0.08 -2.61 2.45
N PHE A 25 0.31 -1.98 3.55
CA PHE A 25 1.67 -2.08 4.09
C PHE A 25 2.04 -3.49 4.52
N ASN A 26 1.13 -4.20 5.20
CA ASN A 26 1.36 -5.60 5.57
C ASN A 26 1.53 -6.52 4.35
N VAL A 27 0.76 -6.29 3.29
CA VAL A 27 0.92 -7.03 2.03
C VAL A 27 2.24 -6.69 1.36
N CYS A 28 2.61 -5.40 1.31
CA CYS A 28 3.87 -4.97 0.72
C CYS A 28 5.08 -5.56 1.48
N ALA A 29 5.05 -5.51 2.81
CA ALA A 29 6.09 -6.07 3.67
C ALA A 29 6.21 -7.60 3.53
N LYS A 30 5.07 -8.31 3.35
CA LYS A 30 5.08 -9.76 3.13
C LYS A 30 5.61 -10.19 1.75
N LEU A 31 5.38 -9.37 0.73
CA LEU A 31 5.85 -9.68 -0.63
C LEU A 31 7.34 -9.37 -0.80
N GLY A 32 7.84 -8.28 -0.21
CA GLY A 32 9.27 -7.94 -0.18
C GLY A 32 9.93 -7.75 -1.56
N ASN A 33 9.15 -7.72 -2.64
CA ASN A 33 9.64 -7.54 -4.01
C ASN A 33 9.63 -6.06 -4.41
N ASP A 34 10.35 -5.71 -5.49
CA ASP A 34 10.46 -4.33 -5.98
C ASP A 34 9.10 -3.65 -6.21
N ARG A 35 8.10 -4.42 -6.64
CA ARG A 35 6.75 -3.91 -6.90
C ARG A 35 6.04 -3.50 -5.62
N ALA A 36 6.10 -4.34 -4.60
CA ALA A 36 5.59 -4.06 -3.27
C ALA A 36 6.27 -2.84 -2.63
N ILE A 37 7.58 -2.69 -2.81
CA ILE A 37 8.33 -1.51 -2.31
C ILE A 37 7.83 -0.23 -2.99
N LYS A 38 7.65 -0.25 -4.31
CA LYS A 38 7.12 0.91 -5.06
C LYS A 38 5.72 1.31 -4.62
N ILE A 39 4.84 0.33 -4.40
CA ILE A 39 3.45 0.59 -3.93
C ILE A 39 3.47 1.13 -2.49
N GLY A 40 4.27 0.52 -1.60
CA GLY A 40 4.43 1.00 -0.22
C GLY A 40 4.92 2.45 -0.15
N ASN A 41 5.89 2.83 -0.98
CA ASN A 41 6.38 4.21 -1.04
C ASN A 41 5.32 5.20 -1.56
N LYS A 42 4.54 4.83 -2.58
CA LYS A 42 3.41 5.64 -3.04
C LYS A 42 2.39 5.88 -1.92
N LEU A 43 2.07 4.83 -1.16
CA LEU A 43 1.16 4.93 -0.02
C LEU A 43 1.72 5.83 1.09
N LEU A 44 3.03 5.81 1.33
CA LEU A 44 3.70 6.73 2.26
C LEU A 44 3.65 8.19 1.81
N ASP A 45 3.65 8.46 0.51
CA ASP A 45 3.51 9.82 -0.02
C ASP A 45 2.06 10.32 -0.02
N GLU A 46 1.07 9.42 -0.01
CA GLU A 46 -0.35 9.77 0.09
C GLU A 46 -0.85 9.92 1.55
N LEU A 47 -0.08 9.38 2.50
CA LEU A 47 -0.29 9.59 3.94
C LEU A 47 -0.14 11.08 4.27
N PRO A 48 -1.10 11.67 5.01
CA PRO A 48 -1.03 13.07 5.37
C PRO A 48 0.17 13.32 6.32
N ASP A 49 0.88 14.44 6.14
CA ASP A 49 2.17 14.78 6.80
C ASP A 49 2.18 14.63 8.32
N ASN A 50 1.01 14.68 8.96
CA ASN A 50 0.82 14.45 10.38
C ASN A 50 1.00 12.98 10.84
N CYS A 51 1.25 12.04 9.91
CA CYS A 51 1.60 10.64 10.18
C CYS A 51 2.97 10.22 9.60
N LYS A 52 3.73 11.12 8.98
CA LYS A 52 5.01 10.81 8.31
C LYS A 52 6.21 10.99 9.24
#